data_AF-A0A3B8TY55-F1
#
_entry.id   AF-A0A3B8TY55-F1
#
_cell.length_a   1.000
_cell.length_b   1.000
_cell.length_c   1.000
_cell.angle_alpha   90.00
_cell.angle_beta   90.00
_cell.angle_gamma   90.00
#
_symmetry.space_group_name_H-M   'P 1'
#
loop_
_entity.id
_entity.type
_entity.pdbx_description
1 polymer ?
#
loop_
_entity_poly.entity_id
_entity_poly.type
_entity_poly.pdbx_seq_one_letter_code
_entity_poly.pdbx_strand_id
1 'polypeptide(L)'
;MDTLLAKVKVALRIVTEDFDGELTDLINAALLDMNLAGVSETELEDALIIRAVITYCKMNFGEPDQYDRLKKSYDEQKAQLGMATGYTTWSY
;
A
#
# COMPACT_ATOMS: atom_id res chain seq x y z
N MET A 1 -1.99 -8.88 -9.30
CA MET A 1 -1.26 -9.27 -8.09
C MET A 1 0.25 -9.36 -8.38
N ASP A 2 0.66 -10.17 -9.36
CA ASP A 2 2.08 -10.41 -9.70
C ASP A 2 2.89 -9.14 -10.02
N THR A 3 2.27 -8.16 -10.66
CA THR A 3 2.89 -6.86 -10.97
C THR A 3 3.13 -5.99 -9.73
N LEU A 4 2.26 -6.08 -8.71
CA LEU A 4 2.38 -5.29 -7.48
C LEU A 4 3.41 -5.88 -6.53
N LEU A 5 3.39 -7.21 -6.36
CA LEU A 5 4.41 -7.92 -5.60
C LEU A 5 5.82 -7.64 -6.15
N ALA A 6 5.99 -7.71 -7.48
CA ALA A 6 7.26 -7.36 -8.11
C ALA A 6 7.71 -5.92 -7.81
N LYS A 7 6.80 -4.94 -7.86
CA LYS A 7 7.10 -3.53 -7.51
C LYS A 7 7.49 -3.37 -6.04
N VAL A 8 6.81 -4.08 -5.13
CA VAL A 8 7.13 -4.08 -3.69
C VAL A 8 8.50 -4.70 -3.43
N LYS A 9 8.81 -5.86 -4.03
CA LYS A 9 10.11 -6.52 -3.93
C LYS A 9 11.24 -5.59 -4.38
N VAL A 10 11.09 -4.95 -5.53
CA VAL A 10 12.05 -3.95 -6.03
C VAL A 10 12.21 -2.78 -5.04
N ALA A 11 11.10 -2.26 -4.50
CA ALA A 11 11.14 -1.13 -3.57
C ALA A 11 11.78 -1.47 -2.22
N LEU A 12 11.67 -2.72 -1.78
CA LEU A 12 12.31 -3.28 -0.58
C LEU A 12 13.72 -3.81 -0.84
N ARG A 13 14.17 -3.84 -2.11
CA ARG A 13 15.45 -4.42 -2.55
C ARG A 13 15.57 -5.92 -2.26
N ILE A 14 14.44 -6.64 -2.34
CA ILE A 14 14.37 -8.10 -2.17
C ILE A 14 14.46 -8.77 -3.55
N VAL A 15 15.34 -9.77 -3.66
CA VAL A 15 15.54 -10.55 -4.89
C VAL A 15 15.05 -11.99 -4.75
N THR A 16 15.05 -12.53 -3.52
CA THR A 16 14.53 -13.88 -3.22
C THR A 16 13.00 -13.94 -3.30
N GLU A 17 12.45 -15.13 -3.35
CA GLU A 17 11.02 -15.44 -3.30
C GLU A 17 10.56 -15.93 -1.92
N ASP A 18 11.49 -16.11 -0.97
CA ASP A 18 11.20 -16.65 0.37
C ASP A 18 10.16 -15.83 1.16
N PHE A 19 10.03 -14.54 0.84
CA PHE A 19 9.12 -13.60 1.52
C PHE A 19 7.83 -13.34 0.73
N ASP A 20 7.63 -13.98 -0.42
CA ASP A 20 6.52 -13.63 -1.33
C ASP A 20 5.15 -13.82 -0.69
N GLY A 21 5.00 -14.82 0.18
CA GLY A 21 3.78 -15.03 0.98
C GLY A 21 3.51 -13.86 1.92
N GLU A 22 4.48 -13.53 2.78
CA GLU A 22 4.36 -12.41 3.74
C GLU A 22 4.12 -11.07 3.04
N LEU A 23 4.86 -10.79 1.96
CA LEU A 23 4.68 -9.56 1.18
C LEU A 23 3.29 -9.50 0.54
N THR A 24 2.77 -10.64 0.07
CA THR A 24 1.40 -10.72 -0.46
C THR A 24 0.37 -10.42 0.62
N ASP A 25 0.55 -10.94 1.82
CA ASP A 25 -0.33 -10.66 2.96
C ASP A 25 -0.30 -9.19 3.36
N LEU A 26 0.88 -8.56 3.39
CA LEU A 26 1.04 -7.14 3.65
C LEU A 26 0.41 -6.26 2.56
N ILE A 27 0.52 -6.66 1.29
CA ILE A 27 -0.16 -5.98 0.17
C ILE A 27 -1.67 -6.04 0.37
N ASN A 28 -2.22 -7.21 0.69
CA ASN A 28 -3.65 -7.38 0.93
C ASN A 28 -4.13 -6.54 2.12
N ALA A 29 -3.35 -6.50 3.21
CA ALA A 29 -3.65 -5.68 4.37
C ALA A 29 -3.69 -4.18 4.03
N ALA A 30 -2.73 -3.70 3.23
CA ALA A 30 -2.70 -2.31 2.77
C ALA A 30 -3.95 -1.94 1.94
N LEU A 31 -4.34 -2.81 1.01
CA LEU A 31 -5.51 -2.61 0.16
C LEU A 31 -6.80 -2.58 0.98
N LEU A 32 -6.95 -3.49 1.94
CA LEU A 32 -8.10 -3.51 2.85
C LEU A 32 -8.16 -2.25 3.72
N ASP A 33 -7.03 -1.79 4.26
CA ASP A 33 -6.98 -0.57 5.09
C ASP A 33 -7.35 0.69 4.29
N MET A 34 -6.93 0.80 3.03
CA MET A 34 -7.36 1.88 2.14
C MET A 34 -8.84 1.79 1.79
N ASN A 35 -9.36 0.58 1.55
CA ASN A 35 -10.79 0.37 1.27
C ASN A 35 -11.66 0.82 2.46
N LEU A 36 -11.25 0.51 3.70
CA LEU A 36 -11.91 0.99 4.91
C LEU A 36 -11.90 2.52 5.04
N ALA A 37 -10.90 3.19 4.46
CA ALA A 37 -10.83 4.65 4.38
C ALA A 37 -11.66 5.25 3.23
N GLY A 38 -12.46 4.44 2.52
CA GLY A 38 -13.35 4.88 1.45
C GLY A 38 -12.72 4.90 0.06
N VAL A 39 -11.53 4.32 -0.12
CA VAL A 39 -10.85 4.22 -1.42
C VAL A 39 -11.49 3.09 -2.24
N SER A 40 -12.34 3.45 -3.19
CA SER A 40 -13.20 2.54 -3.97
C SER A 40 -12.54 1.97 -5.22
N GLU A 41 -11.53 2.64 -5.77
CA GLU A 41 -10.72 2.15 -6.89
C GLU A 41 -9.32 1.79 -6.41
N THR A 42 -9.14 0.52 -6.04
CA THR A 42 -7.82 -0.10 -5.94
C THR A 42 -7.45 -0.71 -7.29
N GLU A 43 -7.51 0.07 -8.36
CA GLU A 43 -6.87 -0.36 -9.60
C GLU A 43 -5.38 -0.52 -9.28
N LEU A 44 -4.89 -1.77 -9.30
CA LEU A 44 -3.54 -2.13 -8.92
C LEU A 44 -2.46 -1.55 -9.86
N GLU A 45 -2.88 -0.72 -10.83
CA GLU A 45 -2.07 0.02 -11.79
C GLU A 45 -1.95 1.51 -11.44
N ASP A 46 -2.79 2.02 -10.53
CA ASP A 46 -2.75 3.41 -10.09
C ASP A 46 -1.47 3.72 -9.32
N ALA A 47 -0.75 4.77 -9.76
CA ALA A 47 0.55 5.11 -9.21
C ALA A 47 0.49 5.55 -7.73
N LEU A 48 -0.60 6.18 -7.29
CA LEU A 48 -0.80 6.60 -5.90
C LEU A 48 -1.15 5.40 -5.00
N ILE A 49 -2.00 4.49 -5.48
CA ILE A 49 -2.32 3.23 -4.77
C ILE A 49 -1.05 2.38 -4.61
N ILE A 50 -0.29 2.18 -5.69
CA ILE A 50 0.99 1.46 -5.65
C ILE A 50 1.94 2.10 -4.65
N ARG A 51 2.00 3.45 -4.61
CA ARG A 51 2.87 4.17 -3.67
C ARG A 51 2.44 3.96 -2.21
N ALA A 52 1.15 3.98 -1.93
CA ALA A 52 0.61 3.71 -0.60
C ALA A 52 0.91 2.28 -0.14
N VAL A 53 0.69 1.29 -1.00
CA VAL A 53 1.04 -0.12 -0.73
C VAL A 53 2.53 -0.28 -0.43
N ILE A 54 3.41 0.29 -1.25
CA ILE A 54 4.86 0.22 -1.02
C ILE A 54 5.24 0.84 0.34
N THR A 55 4.62 1.96 0.71
CA THR A 55 4.89 2.63 1.99
C THR A 55 4.42 1.76 3.16
N TYR A 56 3.24 1.14 3.04
CA TYR A 56 2.72 0.20 4.03
C TYR A 56 3.62 -1.03 4.19
N CYS A 57 4.05 -1.66 3.09
CA CYS A 57 4.96 -2.80 3.14
C CYS A 57 6.30 -2.40 3.79
N LYS A 58 6.86 -1.23 3.46
CA LYS A 58 8.09 -0.72 4.09
C LYS A 58 7.94 -0.47 5.59
N MET A 59 6.76 -0.09 6.03
CA MET A 59 6.45 0.18 7.43
C MET A 59 6.33 -1.12 8.24
N ASN A 60 5.81 -2.19 7.65
CA ASN A 60 5.43 -3.41 8.39
C ASN A 60 6.29 -4.64 8.08
N PHE A 61 7.08 -4.63 7.02
CA PHE A 61 7.99 -5.74 6.72
C PHE A 61 9.25 -5.64 7.59
N GLY A 62 9.48 -6.64 8.43
CA GLY A 62 10.56 -6.66 9.41
C GLY A 62 10.41 -5.60 10.51
N GLU A 63 11.53 -5.03 10.96
CA GLU A 63 11.58 -4.00 12.01
C GLU A 63 12.28 -2.73 11.48
N PRO A 64 11.56 -1.81 10.83
CA PRO A 64 12.18 -0.64 10.22
C PRO A 64 12.48 0.46 11.26
N ASP A 65 13.72 0.95 11.28
CA ASP A 65 14.15 2.12 12.09
C ASP A 65 13.32 3.40 11.83
N GLN A 66 12.61 3.45 10.71
CA GLN A 66 11.87 4.62 10.23
C GLN A 66 10.35 4.44 10.37
N TYR A 67 9.88 3.51 11.23
CA TYR A 67 8.45 3.20 11.40
C TYR A 67 7.59 4.45 11.52
N ASP A 68 7.86 5.36 12.46
CA ASP A 68 7.04 6.56 12.70
C ASP A 68 6.96 7.47 11.47
N ARG A 69 8.07 7.62 10.73
CA ARG A 69 8.12 8.43 9.51
C ARG A 69 7.31 7.79 8.40
N LEU A 70 7.44 6.47 8.22
CA LEU A 70 6.70 5.72 7.21
C LEU A 70 5.21 5.70 7.52
N LYS A 71 4.84 5.54 8.79
CA LYS A 71 3.46 5.62 9.26
C LYS A 71 2.84 6.96 8.96
N LYS A 72 3.52 8.06 9.31
CA LYS A 72 3.04 9.41 8.98
C LYS A 72 2.84 9.60 7.47
N SER A 73 3.81 9.16 6.66
CA SER A 73 3.70 9.23 5.20
C SER A 73 2.52 8.42 4.66
N TYR A 74 2.25 7.25 5.22
CA TYR A 74 1.15 6.39 4.82
C TYR A 74 -0.20 6.99 5.23
N ASP A 75 -0.31 7.50 6.46
CA ASP A 75 -1.53 8.16 6.95
C ASP A 75 -1.90 9.37 6.08
N GLU A 76 -0.92 10.18 5.66
CA GLU A 76 -1.12 11.31 4.74
C GLU A 76 -1.59 10.85 3.35
N GLN A 77 -0.97 9.80 2.79
CA GLN A 77 -1.38 9.23 1.50
C GLN A 77 -2.81 8.70 1.54
N LYS A 78 -3.17 7.96 2.60
CA LYS A 78 -4.51 7.40 2.79
C LYS A 78 -5.56 8.50 2.91
N ALA A 79 -5.27 9.56 3.67
CA ALA A 79 -6.17 10.71 3.79
C ALA A 79 -6.38 11.42 2.43
N GLN A 80 -5.32 11.62 1.66
CA GLN A 80 -5.42 12.24 0.33
C GLN A 80 -6.27 11.41 -0.63
N LEU A 81 -6.06 10.10 -0.65
CA LEU A 81 -6.83 9.16 -1.48
C LEU A 81 -8.32 9.14 -1.08
N GLY A 82 -8.61 9.08 0.22
CA GLY A 82 -9.99 9.05 0.72
C GLY A 82 -10.76 10.37 0.59
N MET A 83 -10.11 11.48 0.24
CA MET A 83 -10.75 12.79 0.01
C MET A 83 -10.86 13.14 -1.48
N ALA A 84 -10.15 12.44 -2.36
CA ALA A 84 -10.15 12.72 -3.79
C ALA A 84 -11.41 12.13 -4.45
N THR A 85 -12.19 12.98 -5.11
CA THR A 85 -13.50 12.64 -5.71
C THR A 85 -13.47 11.53 -6.77
N GLY A 86 -12.28 11.15 -7.25
CA GLY A 86 -12.07 10.04 -8.18
C GLY A 86 -11.77 8.68 -7.52
N TYR A 87 -11.52 8.64 -6.22
CA TYR A 87 -11.22 7.41 -5.48
C TYR A 87 -12.30 7.07 -4.43
N THR A 88 -13.43 7.79 -4.40
CA THR A 88 -14.47 7.61 -3.39
C THR A 88 -15.83 7.33 -4.04
N THR A 89 -16.53 6.27 -3.63
CA THR A 89 -17.95 6.09 -3.97
C THR A 89 -18.81 6.92 -3.03
N TRP A 90 -19.22 8.12 -3.46
CA TRP A 90 -20.34 8.81 -2.83
C TRP A 90 -21.64 8.36 -3.49
N SER A 91 -22.40 7.49 -2.82
CA SER A 91 -23.76 7.15 -3.23
C SER A 91 -24.72 8.18 -2.64
N TYR A 92 -25.42 8.92 -3.51
CA TYR A 92 -26.61 9.70 -3.15
C TYR A 92 -27.83 8.79 -2.97
#